data_AF-A0A6B0QZC3-F1
#
_entry.id   AF-A0A6B0QZC3-F1
#
_cell.length_a   1.000
_cell.length_b   1.000
_cell.length_c   1.000
_cell.angle_alpha   90.00
_cell.angle_beta   90.00
_cell.angle_gamma   90.00
#
_symmetry.space_group_name_H-M   'P 1'
#
loop_
_entity.id
_entity.type
_entity.pdbx_description
1 polymer ?
#
loop_
_entity_poly.entity_id
_entity_poly.type
_entity_poly.pdbx_seq_one_letter_code
_entity_poly.pdbx_strand_id
1 'polypeptide(L)'
;MLKNAESNAGPRGLDVDSLVIEHIQVDKAPKMQPRTNRAHGWINPYMSCPCHMEMILTEKEQVVPKPEEVAQKKKISQKKRKRQKLLA
;
A
#
# COMPACT_ATOMS: atom_id res chain seq x y z
N MET A 1 -9.75 6.91 -13.72
CA MET A 1 -8.42 6.52 -13.20
C MET A 1 -8.17 5.02 -13.35
N LEU A 2 -9.00 4.13 -12.79
CA LEU A 2 -8.80 2.67 -12.94
C LEU A 2 -8.73 2.20 -14.40
N LYS A 3 -9.66 2.65 -15.26
CA LYS A 3 -9.60 2.37 -16.71
C LYS A 3 -8.32 2.86 -17.39
N ASN A 4 -7.72 3.94 -16.89
CA ASN A 4 -6.44 4.43 -17.41
C ASN A 4 -5.30 3.53 -16.93
N ALA A 5 -5.33 3.09 -15.67
CA ALA A 5 -4.35 2.17 -15.13
C ALA A 5 -4.41 0.79 -15.82
N GLU A 6 -5.62 0.29 -16.11
CA GLU A 6 -5.87 -0.88 -16.96
C GLU A 6 -5.29 -0.71 -18.38
N SER A 7 -5.58 0.41 -19.03
CA SER A 7 -5.03 0.74 -20.35
C SER A 7 -3.50 0.88 -20.34
N ASN A 8 -2.89 1.23 -19.21
CA ASN A 8 -1.44 1.31 -19.05
C ASN A 8 -0.80 -0.06 -18.80
N ALA A 9 -1.56 -1.01 -18.26
CA ALA A 9 -1.08 -2.36 -17.95
C ALA A 9 -0.87 -3.20 -19.21
N GLY A 10 -1.78 -3.10 -20.19
CA GLY A 10 -1.69 -3.84 -21.46
C GLY A 10 -0.37 -3.65 -22.21
N PRO A 11 0.08 -2.42 -22.51
CA PRO A 11 1.37 -2.16 -23.15
C PRO A 11 2.59 -2.60 -22.33
N ARG A 12 2.44 -2.74 -21.00
CA ARG A 12 3.49 -3.22 -20.10
C ARG A 12 3.54 -4.74 -20.01
N GLY A 13 2.61 -5.45 -20.66
CA GLY A 13 2.53 -6.91 -20.66
C GLY A 13 2.02 -7.48 -19.34
N LEU A 14 1.33 -6.69 -18.53
CA LEU A 14 0.71 -7.16 -17.28
C LEU A 14 -0.66 -7.79 -17.58
N ASP A 15 -1.00 -8.86 -16.86
CA ASP A 15 -2.30 -9.51 -16.98
C ASP A 15 -3.40 -8.71 -16.28
N VAL A 16 -4.29 -8.13 -17.08
CA VAL A 16 -5.35 -7.22 -16.62
C VAL A 16 -6.29 -7.90 -15.62
N ASP A 17 -6.56 -9.21 -15.80
CA ASP A 17 -7.47 -9.96 -14.93
C ASP A 17 -6.85 -10.29 -13.55
N SER A 18 -5.52 -10.28 -13.47
CA SER A 18 -4.76 -10.61 -12.26
C SER A 18 -4.29 -9.38 -11.46
N LEU A 19 -4.57 -8.16 -11.94
CA LEU A 19 -4.19 -6.92 -11.26
C LEU A 19 -4.97 -6.70 -9.96
N VAL A 20 -4.25 -6.25 -8.94
CA VAL A 20 -4.79 -5.83 -7.65
C VAL A 20 -4.28 -4.45 -7.32
N ILE A 21 -5.13 -3.68 -6.67
CA ILE A 21 -4.76 -2.39 -6.09
C ILE A 21 -3.95 -2.65 -4.82
N GLU A 22 -2.64 -2.42 -4.87
CA GLU A 22 -1.77 -2.49 -3.69
C GLU A 22 -1.91 -1.23 -2.84
N HIS A 23 -1.92 -0.07 -3.50
CA HIS A 23 -1.88 1.21 -2.83
C HIS A 23 -2.71 2.26 -3.57
N ILE A 24 -3.45 3.06 -2.80
CA ILE A 24 -4.09 4.29 -3.25
C ILE A 24 -3.76 5.40 -2.25
N GLN A 25 -3.30 6.52 -2.77
CA GLN A 25 -3.07 7.74 -1.99
C GLN A 25 -3.86 8.90 -2.58
N VAL A 26 -4.41 9.73 -1.70
CA VAL A 26 -5.18 10.92 -2.07
C VAL A 26 -4.68 12.11 -1.26
N ASP A 27 -4.07 13.06 -1.95
CA ASP A 27 -3.54 14.28 -1.36
C ASP A 27 -4.36 15.50 -1.74
N LYS A 28 -4.30 16.52 -0.87
CA LYS A 28 -4.95 17.81 -1.14
C LYS A 28 -4.13 18.57 -2.16
N ALA A 29 -4.78 19.00 -3.24
CA ALA A 29 -4.17 19.89 -4.23
C ALA A 29 -4.38 21.37 -3.84
N PRO A 30 -3.60 22.31 -4.40
CA PRO A 30 -3.77 23.73 -4.16
C PRO A 30 -5.20 24.20 -4.46
N LYS A 31 -5.81 24.92 -3.52
CA LYS A 31 -7.17 25.45 -3.69
C LYS A 31 -7.18 26.57 -4.72
N MET A 32 -8.13 26.51 -5.65
CA MET A 32 -8.41 27.66 -6.51
C MET A 32 -9.22 28.68 -5.71
N GLN A 33 -9.03 29.97 -5.99
CA GLN A 33 -9.68 31.06 -5.24
C GLN A 33 -10.76 31.82 -6.02
N PRO A 34 -11.88 31.18 -6.42
CA PRO A 34 -13.05 31.93 -6.87
C PRO A 34 -13.67 32.77 -5.73
N ARG A 35 -14.34 33.84 -6.12
CA ARG A 35 -15.17 34.66 -5.24
C ARG A 35 -16.60 34.70 -5.75
N THR A 36 -17.55 34.77 -4.83
CA THR A 36 -18.98 34.91 -5.13
C THR A 36 -19.47 36.26 -4.64
N ASN A 37 -20.17 36.98 -5.52
CA ASN A 37 -20.85 38.21 -5.15
C ASN A 37 -22.07 37.86 -4.29
N ARG A 38 -22.28 38.65 -3.23
CA ARG A 38 -23.44 38.54 -2.34
C ARG A 38 -24.16 39.87 -2.23
N ALA A 39 -25.32 39.84 -1.59
CA ALA A 39 -26.10 41.04 -1.32
C ALA A 39 -25.26 42.08 -0.57
N HIS A 40 -25.63 43.35 -0.75
CA HIS A 40 -25.00 44.50 -0.08
C HIS A 40 -23.48 44.66 -0.36
N GLY A 41 -22.99 44.21 -1.52
CA GLY A 41 -21.59 44.37 -1.92
C GLY A 41 -20.62 43.44 -1.20
N TRP A 42 -21.12 42.41 -0.50
CA TRP A 42 -20.28 41.41 0.14
C TRP A 42 -19.63 40.48 -0.89
N ILE A 43 -18.36 40.16 -0.66
CA ILE A 43 -17.60 39.24 -1.51
C ILE A 43 -17.02 38.12 -0.65
N ASN A 44 -17.50 36.90 -0.84
CA ASN A 44 -17.07 35.73 -0.07
C ASN A 44 -16.29 34.75 -0.96
N PRO A 45 -15.25 34.07 -0.42
CA PRO A 45 -14.56 33.03 -1.15
C PRO A 45 -15.47 31.82 -1.38
N TYR A 46 -15.44 31.27 -2.59
CA TYR A 46 -16.01 29.98 -2.92
C TYR A 46 -14.85 29.05 -3.31
N MET A 47 -14.29 28.35 -2.33
CA MET A 47 -13.05 27.60 -2.53
C MET A 47 -13.35 26.22 -3.10
N SER A 48 -12.68 25.86 -4.19
CA SER A 48 -12.66 24.46 -4.65
C SER A 48 -11.72 23.63 -3.76
N CYS A 49 -11.99 22.33 -3.67
CA CYS A 49 -11.16 21.35 -2.95
C CYS A 49 -10.64 20.29 -3.93
N PRO A 50 -9.66 20.62 -4.79
CA PRO A 50 -9.07 19.66 -5.70
C PRO A 50 -8.19 18.64 -4.95
N CYS A 51 -7.91 17.50 -5.59
CA CYS A 51 -7.06 16.44 -5.04
C CYS A 51 -6.10 15.87 -6.09
N HIS A 52 -4.97 15.35 -5.62
CA HIS A 52 -4.07 14.48 -6.37
C HIS A 52 -4.37 13.04 -5.97
N MET A 53 -4.59 12.17 -6.95
CA MET A 53 -4.88 10.76 -6.72
C MET A 53 -3.80 9.92 -7.38
N GLU A 54 -3.14 9.09 -6.58
CA GLU A 54 -2.10 8.16 -7.02
C GLU A 54 -2.56 6.73 -6.70
N MET A 55 -2.24 5.81 -7.60
CA MET A 55 -2.59 4.40 -7.46
C MET A 55 -1.49 3.51 -8.02
N ILE A 56 -1.22 2.42 -7.32
CA ILE A 56 -0.26 1.39 -7.71
C ILE A 56 -1.06 0.09 -7.86
N LEU A 57 -0.98 -0.50 -9.06
CA LEU A 57 -1.52 -1.81 -9.36
C LEU A 57 -0.36 -2.80 -9.46
N THR A 58 -0.52 -3.97 -8.85
CA THR A 58 0.43 -5.08 -8.95
C THR A 58 -0.31 -6.35 -9.30
N GLU A 59 0.37 -7.27 -9.97
CA GLU A 59 -0.16 -8.61 -10.18
C GLU A 59 -0.13 -9.38 -8.86
N LYS A 60 -1.13 -10.24 -8.62
CA LYS A 60 -1.10 -11.16 -7.47
C LYS A 60 0.09 -12.11 -7.58
N GLU A 61 1.17 -11.81 -6.86
CA GLU A 61 2.24 -12.76 -6.64
C GLU A 61 1.71 -13.99 -5.89
N GLN A 62 2.01 -15.19 -6.40
CA GLN A 62 1.89 -16.41 -5.61
C GLN A 62 2.80 -16.26 -4.40
N VAL A 63 2.22 -16.33 -3.20
CA VAL A 63 2.96 -16.24 -1.94
C VAL A 63 3.98 -17.37 -1.91
N VAL A 64 5.25 -17.06 -2.20
CA VAL A 64 6.35 -17.99 -1.96
C VAL A 64 6.53 -18.04 -0.45
N PRO A 65 6.28 -19.19 0.22
CA PRO A 65 6.50 -19.29 1.65
C PRO A 65 7.97 -18.99 1.92
N LYS A 66 8.24 -17.96 2.74
CA LYS A 66 9.58 -17.74 3.27
C LYS A 66 10.02 -19.04 3.94
N PRO A 67 11.22 -19.57 3.63
CA PRO A 67 11.69 -20.75 4.34
C PRO A 67 11.71 -20.41 5.83
N GLU A 68 11.08 -21.25 6.65
CA GLU A 68 11.23 -21.15 8.10
C GLU A 68 12.73 -21.13 8.38
N GLU A 69 13.22 -20.05 9.02
CA GLU A 69 14.57 -20.05 9.58
C GLU A 69 14.62 -21.25 10.52
N VAL A 70 15.27 -22.33 10.06
CA VAL A 70 15.49 -23.52 10.86
C VAL A 70 16.22 -23.01 12.09
N ALA A 71 15.46 -22.84 13.19
CA ALA A 71 15.97 -22.28 14.43
C ALA A 71 17.26 -23.02 14.72
N GLN A 72 18.39 -22.32 14.59
CA GLN A 72 19.70 -22.92 14.75
C GLN A 72 19.66 -23.62 16.11
N LYS A 73 19.59 -24.96 16.09
CA LYS A 73 19.57 -25.75 17.32
C LYS A 73 20.83 -25.34 18.06
N LYS A 74 20.68 -24.51 19.10
CA LYS A 74 21.82 -24.09 19.93
C LYS A 74 22.54 -25.37 20.32
N LYS A 75 23.84 -25.48 20.01
CA LYS A 75 24.63 -26.65 20.38
C LYS A 75 24.73 -26.67 21.90
N ILE A 76 23.81 -27.38 22.54
CA ILE A 76 23.81 -27.57 23.99
C ILE A 76 24.88 -28.63 24.29
N SER A 77 25.81 -28.31 25.21
CA SER A 77 26.80 -29.26 25.71
C SER A 77 26.12 -30.55 26.22
N GLN A 78 26.70 -31.71 25.91
CA GLN A 78 26.15 -33.02 26.27
C GLN A 78 25.85 -33.13 27.78
N LYS A 79 26.63 -32.45 28.63
CA LYS A 79 26.45 -32.45 30.09
C LYS A 79 25.16 -31.75 30.51
N LYS A 80 24.82 -30.63 29.86
CA LYS A 80 23.59 -29.87 30.13
C LYS A 80 22.34 -30.62 29.64
N ARG A 81 22.48 -31.35 28.52
CA ARG A 81 21.40 -32.19 27.97
C ARG A 81 21.09 -33.41 28.84
N LYS A 82 22.12 -34.08 29.41
CA LYS A 82 21.94 -35.18 30.37
C LYS A 82 21.27 -34.71 31.67
N ARG A 83 21.62 -33.51 32.16
CA ARG A 83 21.03 -32.96 33.39
C ARG A 83 19.56 -32.60 33.24
N GLN A 84 19.15 -32.06 32.10
CA GLN A 84 17.72 -31.83 31.80
C GLN A 84 16.92 -33.12 31.68
N LYS A 85 17.52 -34.19 31.15
CA LYS A 85 16.86 -35.52 31.07
C LYS A 85 16.74 -36.25 32.41
N LEU A 86 17.55 -35.89 33.41
CA LEU A 86 17.49 -36.46 34.77
C LEU A 86 16.52 -35.71 35.69
N LEU A 87 16.12 -34.50 35.31
CA LEU A 87 15.19 -33.64 36.05
C LEU A 87 13.75 -33.72 35.52
N ALA A 88 13.54 -34.45 34.41
CA ALA A 88 12.24 -34.82 33.89
C ALA A 88 11.98 -36.29 34.23
#